data_AF-A0A9D2TIT2-F1
#
_entry.id   AF-A0A9D2TIT2-F1
#
_cell.length_a   1.000
_cell.length_b   1.000
_cell.length_c   1.000
_cell.angle_alpha   90.00
_cell.angle_beta   90.00
_cell.angle_gamma   90.00
#
_symmetry.space_group_name_H-M   'P 1'
#
loop_
_entity.id
_entity.type
_entity.pdbx_description
1 polymer ?
#
loop_
_entity_poly.entity_id
_entity_poly.type
_entity_poly.pdbx_seq_one_letter_code
_entity_poly.pdbx_strand_id
1 'polypeptide(L)'
;EMVKLGKIQGIADITDETSGRTGQRLVITLKRDAVAKVVLNNLYKHTQLQENFSANMLALSGGVPRTLSIDSFVREWTKHQIDVIVRRTRFRLKKAEEQIHIYRGYLKALDALDEVIALIRRSPDVDEARRGLIELLEIDEIQANAILAMQLRRLAALERQKIIEEHDRLQALIEEYNAILADPARQRQIVSEELAELVDKYGDDRRTQILPFHGDMSMEDLIPEEDVVVTITRGGYVKRTREDQYRAQKRGGKGVRGASLREDDVVEHFFTTTTHRWLLFFTNQGRVYRAKGYELPEAPRDAKGQHVANLMAFQPDEHIASVLAIDSYEDAEYLVLATESGLVKKTAMTAFDSNRTGGIIAINLRDVDGIDGTRPDRVIAARAVNGDDELLLVSRNGQSVRMPASDDVLRPTGRATSGVTGMKFRHDDQLLAMDVVRPGTFVVTVTDGGFAKRTSVDEYRIQGRGGLGIRVAKLPDDRGHLAGAAVVEETDELLVVMERGRVVRSKVAEVPSKGRTTMGVTFAKPDKGDRILLVTTGPESEIDEDEAEKPVLEDSGEAVNDAQGDALGSDESEPSTDDADHDEE
;
A
#
# COMPACT_ATOMS: atom_id res chain seq x y z
N GLU A 1 16.76 30.74 11.03
CA GLU A 1 16.38 31.34 9.72
C GLU A 1 15.09 30.76 9.16
N MET A 2 14.97 29.43 9.02
CA MET A 2 13.75 28.77 8.51
C MET A 2 12.45 29.15 9.24
N VAL A 3 12.50 29.38 10.56
CA VAL A 3 11.37 29.88 11.35
C VAL A 3 11.02 31.33 10.99
N LYS A 4 12.02 32.19 10.78
CA LYS A 4 11.81 33.60 10.40
C LYS A 4 11.23 33.75 8.99
N LEU A 5 11.57 32.83 8.08
CA LEU A 5 11.05 32.76 6.72
C LEU A 5 9.67 32.09 6.62
N GLY A 6 9.07 31.66 7.74
CA GLY A 6 7.77 31.00 7.77
C GLY A 6 7.75 29.57 7.19
N LYS A 7 8.91 29.01 6.84
CA LYS A 7 9.03 27.66 6.24
C LYS A 7 8.80 26.55 7.28
N ILE A 8 9.16 26.79 8.53
CA ILE A 8 8.87 25.88 9.65
C ILE A 8 7.99 26.64 10.64
N GLN A 9 6.77 26.16 10.85
CA GLN A 9 5.79 26.73 11.77
C GLN A 9 5.75 25.96 13.09
N GLY A 10 5.09 26.51 14.10
CA GLY A 10 4.89 25.84 15.40
C GLY A 10 6.06 25.92 16.40
N ILE A 11 7.18 26.57 16.05
CA ILE A 11 8.30 26.83 16.97
C ILE A 11 8.16 28.22 17.60
N ALA A 12 8.27 28.28 18.93
CA ALA A 12 8.25 29.50 19.73
C ALA A 12 9.65 30.03 20.04
N ASP A 13 10.56 29.14 20.46
CA ASP A 13 11.95 29.50 20.81
C ASP A 13 12.91 28.33 20.58
N ILE A 14 14.21 28.62 20.47
CA ILE A 14 15.30 27.64 20.30
C ILE A 14 16.45 28.02 21.23
N THR A 15 16.82 27.11 22.13
CA THR A 15 17.87 27.31 23.13
C THR A 15 18.94 26.21 23.03
N ASP A 16 20.21 26.60 23.11
CA ASP A 16 21.33 25.65 23.17
C ASP A 16 21.80 25.49 24.63
N GLU A 17 21.64 24.30 25.18
CA GLU A 17 22.06 23.90 26.54
C GLU A 17 23.29 22.97 26.51
N THR A 18 24.09 23.02 25.44
CA THR A 18 25.28 22.18 25.28
C THR A 18 26.30 22.40 26.39
N SER A 19 26.81 21.31 26.97
CA SER A 19 27.81 21.33 28.04
C SER A 19 28.87 20.26 27.81
N GLY A 20 30.12 20.58 28.17
CA GLY A 20 31.25 19.64 28.06
C GLY A 20 31.09 18.36 28.90
N ARG A 21 30.15 18.33 29.87
CA ARG A 21 29.87 17.15 30.70
C ARG A 21 28.72 16.27 30.16
N THR A 22 27.73 16.85 29.50
CA THR A 22 26.50 16.15 29.06
C THR A 22 26.40 16.01 27.54
N GLY A 23 27.31 16.62 26.79
CA GLY A 23 27.29 16.63 25.34
C GLY A 23 26.38 17.73 24.76
N GLN A 24 26.09 17.61 23.47
CA GLN A 24 25.25 18.55 22.74
C GLN A 24 23.78 18.39 23.15
N ARG A 25 23.12 19.49 23.53
CA ARG A 25 21.71 19.50 23.92
C ARG A 25 21.02 20.72 23.35
N LEU A 26 20.12 20.49 22.40
CA LEU A 26 19.31 21.52 21.77
C LEU A 26 17.88 21.42 22.28
N VAL A 27 17.33 22.53 22.76
CA VAL A 27 15.96 22.64 23.27
C VAL A 27 15.13 23.49 22.31
N ILE A 28 14.04 22.92 21.79
CA ILE A 28 13.12 23.60 20.88
C ILE A 28 11.78 23.74 21.59
N THR A 29 11.40 24.98 21.90
CA THR A 29 10.13 25.31 22.56
C THR A 29 9.05 25.46 21.51
N LEU A 30 7.94 24.73 21.66
CA LEU A 30 6.80 24.74 20.74
C LEU A 30 5.77 25.82 21.11
N LYS A 31 4.99 26.26 20.13
CA LYS A 31 3.79 27.09 20.38
C LYS A 31 2.67 26.26 21.01
N ARG A 32 1.74 26.90 21.72
CA ARG A 32 0.68 26.21 22.50
C ARG A 32 -0.26 25.34 21.65
N ASP A 33 -0.45 25.71 20.39
CA ASP A 33 -1.31 25.08 19.40
C ASP A 33 -0.55 24.13 18.45
N ALA A 34 0.78 24.02 18.60
CA ALA A 34 1.60 23.25 17.69
C ALA A 34 1.64 21.76 18.06
N VAL A 35 1.37 20.89 17.09
CA VAL A 35 1.52 19.45 17.23
C VAL A 35 3.00 19.06 17.14
N ALA A 36 3.57 18.52 18.22
CA ALA A 36 5.01 18.25 18.35
C ALA A 36 5.58 17.36 17.23
N LYS A 37 4.84 16.33 16.81
CA LYS A 37 5.24 15.42 15.72
C LYS A 37 5.36 16.14 14.37
N VAL A 38 4.44 17.06 14.08
CA VAL A 38 4.44 17.86 12.83
C VAL A 38 5.68 18.76 12.78
N VAL A 39 6.03 19.40 13.89
CA VAL A 39 7.22 20.24 13.98
C VAL A 39 8.49 19.41 13.84
N LEU A 40 8.57 18.24 14.47
CA LEU A 40 9.70 17.32 14.37
C LEU A 40 9.95 16.86 12.93
N ASN A 41 8.90 16.47 12.20
CA ASN A 41 9.02 16.04 10.81
C ASN A 41 9.42 17.19 9.89
N ASN A 42 8.88 18.40 10.10
CA ASN A 42 9.31 19.58 9.36
C ASN A 42 10.78 19.92 9.64
N LEU A 43 11.26 19.70 10.88
CA LEU A 43 12.68 19.81 11.20
C LEU A 43 13.51 18.79 10.41
N TYR A 44 13.12 17.51 10.38
CA TYR A 44 13.83 16.50 9.59
C TYR A 44 13.87 16.83 8.09
N LYS A 45 12.75 17.29 7.52
CA LYS A 45 12.64 17.61 6.08
C LYS A 45 13.44 18.83 5.64
N HIS A 46 13.56 19.83 6.52
CA HIS A 46 14.08 21.15 6.17
C HIS A 46 15.41 21.50 6.85
N THR A 47 15.99 20.59 7.64
CA THR A 47 17.27 20.80 8.33
C THR A 47 18.20 19.59 8.16
N GLN A 48 19.48 19.77 8.48
CA GLN A 48 20.49 18.70 8.43
C GLN A 48 20.40 17.72 9.61
N LEU A 49 19.32 17.74 10.40
CA LEU A 49 19.06 16.69 11.39
C LEU A 49 18.77 15.34 10.72
N GLN A 50 18.30 15.36 9.48
CA GLN A 50 18.25 14.21 8.59
C GLN A 50 19.04 14.54 7.32
N GLU A 51 20.02 13.70 7.00
CA GLU A 51 20.85 13.88 5.81
C GLU A 51 21.05 12.54 5.11
N ASN A 52 21.10 12.59 3.78
CA ASN A 52 21.42 11.43 2.97
C ASN A 52 22.93 11.26 2.88
N PHE A 53 23.43 10.14 3.39
CA PHE A 53 24.83 9.75 3.24
C PHE A 53 24.99 8.80 2.05
N SER A 54 25.59 9.30 0.96
CA SER A 54 25.89 8.49 -0.22
C SER A 54 27.09 7.57 0.02
N ALA A 55 26.82 6.30 0.31
CA ALA A 55 27.87 5.28 0.47
C ALA A 55 28.27 4.68 -0.88
N ASN A 56 29.55 4.77 -1.25
CA ASN A 56 30.12 4.12 -2.43
C ASN A 56 31.38 3.32 -2.07
N MET A 57 31.31 2.00 -2.27
CA MET A 57 32.37 1.05 -1.91
C MET A 57 33.34 0.81 -3.09
N LEU A 58 34.15 1.81 -3.42
CA LEU A 58 35.15 1.75 -4.49
C LEU A 58 36.56 1.50 -3.92
N ALA A 59 37.26 0.50 -4.46
CA ALA A 59 38.64 0.19 -4.06
C ALA A 59 39.51 -0.30 -5.23
N LEU A 60 40.83 -0.38 -5.02
CA LEU A 60 41.76 -0.96 -5.98
C LEU A 60 41.87 -2.48 -5.74
N SER A 61 41.44 -3.27 -6.71
CA SER A 61 41.61 -4.72 -6.70
C SER A 61 42.60 -5.12 -7.80
N GLY A 62 43.80 -5.56 -7.40
CA GLY A 62 44.88 -5.88 -8.34
C GLY A 62 45.38 -4.65 -9.12
N GLY A 63 45.37 -3.46 -8.49
CA GLY A 63 45.78 -2.20 -9.11
C GLY A 63 44.73 -1.55 -10.00
N VAL A 64 43.54 -2.14 -10.14
CA VAL A 64 42.44 -1.61 -10.96
C VAL A 64 41.29 -1.14 -10.07
N PRO A 65 40.74 0.07 -10.27
CA PRO A 65 39.55 0.53 -9.55
C PRO A 65 38.34 -0.34 -9.85
N ARG A 66 37.70 -0.86 -8.79
CA ARG A 66 36.48 -1.67 -8.88
C ARG A 66 35.55 -1.32 -7.72
N THR A 67 34.25 -1.28 -8.01
CA THR A 67 33.22 -1.26 -6.97
C THR A 67 33.04 -2.69 -6.47
N LEU A 68 33.18 -2.89 -5.16
CA LEU A 68 33.14 -4.21 -4.54
C LEU A 68 31.98 -4.30 -3.55
N SER A 69 31.38 -5.49 -3.46
CA SER A 69 30.42 -5.82 -2.41
C SER A 69 31.13 -6.09 -1.06
N ILE A 70 30.40 -6.09 0.05
CA ILE A 70 30.96 -6.37 1.39
C ILE A 70 31.62 -7.75 1.42
N ASP A 71 31.00 -8.77 0.84
CA ASP A 71 31.57 -10.12 0.80
C ASP A 71 32.88 -10.18 -0.02
N SER A 72 32.98 -9.36 -1.07
CA SER A 72 34.20 -9.24 -1.87
C SER A 72 35.32 -8.59 -1.07
N PHE A 73 35.03 -7.53 -0.32
CA PHE A 73 36.02 -6.91 0.59
C PHE A 73 36.54 -7.90 1.63
N VAL A 74 35.65 -8.62 2.30
CA VAL A 74 36.03 -9.62 3.31
C VAL A 74 36.87 -10.73 2.68
N ARG A 75 36.51 -11.18 1.47
CA ARG A 75 37.23 -12.22 0.75
C ARG A 75 38.64 -11.79 0.35
N GLU A 76 38.81 -10.60 -0.24
CA GLU A 76 40.13 -10.10 -0.64
C GLU A 76 41.02 -9.84 0.58
N TRP A 77 40.47 -9.28 1.65
CA TRP A 77 41.20 -9.12 2.91
C TRP A 77 41.62 -10.47 3.50
N THR A 78 40.73 -11.47 3.50
CA THR A 78 41.04 -12.81 4.01
C THR A 78 42.14 -13.49 3.19
N LYS A 79 42.12 -13.36 1.86
CA LYS A 79 43.20 -13.86 1.00
C LYS A 79 44.53 -13.21 1.36
N HIS A 80 44.54 -11.90 1.58
CA HIS A 80 45.74 -11.18 1.98
C HIS A 80 46.27 -11.68 3.33
N GLN A 81 45.40 -11.87 4.33
CA GLN A 81 45.84 -12.40 5.63
C GLN A 81 46.46 -13.80 5.52
N ILE A 82 45.85 -14.70 4.74
CA ILE A 82 46.41 -16.04 4.52
C ILE A 82 47.80 -15.94 3.87
N ASP A 83 47.99 -15.09 2.87
CA ASP A 83 49.32 -14.86 2.27
C ASP A 83 50.34 -14.37 3.30
N VAL A 84 49.96 -13.42 4.16
CA VAL A 84 50.82 -12.91 5.23
C VAL A 84 51.21 -14.02 6.20
N ILE A 85 50.26 -14.86 6.64
CA ILE A 85 50.54 -16.02 7.51
C ILE A 85 51.51 -16.98 6.84
N VAL A 86 51.25 -17.37 5.59
CA VAL A 86 52.12 -18.30 4.84
C VAL A 86 53.53 -17.73 4.70
N ARG A 87 53.67 -16.46 4.34
CA ARG A 87 54.98 -15.80 4.21
C ARG A 87 55.72 -15.71 5.54
N ARG A 88 55.02 -15.35 6.61
CA ARG A 88 55.56 -15.30 7.98
C ARG A 88 56.04 -16.67 8.44
N THR A 89 55.24 -17.71 8.23
CA THR A 89 55.57 -19.09 8.62
C THR A 89 56.74 -19.63 7.79
N ARG A 90 56.79 -19.39 6.47
CA ARG A 90 57.96 -19.76 5.64
C ARG A 90 59.25 -19.10 6.11
N PHE A 91 59.18 -17.82 6.49
CA PHE A 91 60.34 -17.10 7.02
C PHE A 91 60.82 -17.72 8.33
N ARG A 92 59.91 -18.03 9.26
CA ARG A 92 60.22 -18.68 10.54
C ARG A 92 60.75 -20.10 10.35
N LEU A 93 60.16 -20.87 9.45
CA LEU A 93 60.61 -22.21 9.08
C LEU A 93 62.06 -22.18 8.59
N LYS A 94 62.36 -21.34 7.59
CA LYS A 94 63.73 -21.19 7.07
C LYS A 94 64.74 -20.86 8.18
N LYS A 95 64.37 -19.96 9.09
CA LYS A 95 65.23 -19.59 10.23
C LYS A 95 65.45 -20.76 11.20
N ALA A 96 64.41 -21.53 11.49
CA ALA A 96 64.51 -22.71 12.34
C ALA A 96 65.33 -23.81 11.67
N GLU A 97 65.19 -24.03 10.35
CA GLU A 97 65.98 -24.99 9.57
C GLU A 97 67.48 -24.62 9.55
N GLU A 98 67.80 -23.35 9.31
CA GLU A 98 69.17 -22.83 9.38
C GLU A 98 69.79 -23.08 10.78
N GLN A 99 69.01 -22.90 11.85
CA GLN A 99 69.47 -23.10 13.22
C GLN A 99 69.61 -24.58 13.58
N ILE A 100 68.60 -25.40 13.34
CA ILE A 100 68.62 -26.82 13.70
C ILE A 100 69.74 -27.56 12.97
N HIS A 101 70.07 -27.13 11.75
CA HIS A 101 71.18 -27.67 10.98
C HIS A 101 72.48 -27.61 11.78
N ILE A 102 72.77 -26.48 12.44
CA ILE A 102 73.94 -26.35 13.31
C ILE A 102 73.85 -27.28 14.51
N TYR A 103 72.69 -27.34 15.17
CA TYR A 103 72.48 -28.18 16.35
C TYR A 103 72.60 -29.69 16.04
N ARG A 104 72.18 -30.14 14.85
CA ARG A 104 72.41 -31.52 14.39
C ARG A 104 73.91 -31.83 14.26
N GLY A 105 74.70 -30.88 13.77
CA GLY A 105 76.16 -30.98 13.75
C GLY A 105 76.75 -31.07 15.16
N TYR A 106 76.26 -30.25 16.09
CA TYR A 106 76.68 -30.30 17.50
C TYR A 106 76.37 -31.64 18.17
N LEU A 107 75.18 -32.21 17.95
CA LEU A 107 74.82 -33.51 18.52
C LEU A 107 75.74 -34.62 17.98
N LYS A 108 75.94 -34.69 16.67
CA LYS A 108 76.90 -35.63 16.06
C LYS A 108 78.31 -35.50 16.66
N ALA A 109 78.78 -34.27 16.85
CA ALA A 109 80.09 -34.01 17.44
C ALA A 109 80.18 -34.39 18.93
N LEU A 110 79.09 -34.21 19.69
CA LEU A 110 79.03 -34.58 21.10
C LEU A 110 78.94 -36.09 21.31
N ASP A 111 78.36 -36.83 20.37
CA ASP A 111 78.27 -38.29 20.43
C ASP A 111 79.59 -38.99 20.06
N ALA A 112 80.41 -38.37 19.19
CA ALA A 112 81.74 -38.83 18.79
C ALA A 112 82.87 -37.88 19.29
N LEU A 113 82.74 -37.41 20.53
CA LEU A 113 83.56 -36.31 21.05
C LEU A 113 85.06 -36.64 21.09
N ASP A 114 85.41 -37.85 21.51
CA ASP A 114 86.81 -38.26 21.63
C ASP A 114 87.48 -38.37 20.25
N GLU A 115 86.77 -38.90 19.26
CA GLU A 115 87.22 -38.97 17.87
C GLU A 115 87.39 -37.57 17.26
N VAL A 116 86.45 -36.66 17.53
CA VAL A 116 86.50 -35.26 17.08
C VAL A 116 87.72 -34.54 17.68
N ILE A 117 87.96 -34.67 18.99
CA ILE A 117 89.13 -34.04 19.65
C ILE A 117 90.44 -34.65 19.12
N ALA A 118 90.50 -35.96 18.93
CA ALA A 118 91.68 -36.64 18.41
C ALA A 118 92.00 -36.20 16.97
N LEU A 119 90.97 -36.07 16.12
CA LEU A 119 91.09 -35.56 14.76
C LEU A 119 91.65 -34.12 14.77
N ILE A 120 91.00 -33.20 15.49
CA ILE A 120 91.39 -31.78 15.54
C ILE A 120 92.84 -31.63 16.06
N ARG A 121 93.24 -32.42 17.07
CA ARG A 121 94.59 -32.36 17.64
C ARG A 121 95.67 -32.89 16.69
N ARG A 122 95.33 -33.85 15.82
CA ARG A 122 96.25 -34.44 14.84
C ARG A 122 96.38 -33.59 13.57
N SER A 123 95.36 -32.80 13.24
CA SER A 123 95.37 -31.93 12.07
C SER A 123 96.37 -30.76 12.22
N PRO A 124 97.23 -30.49 11.22
CA PRO A 124 98.22 -29.43 11.24
C PRO A 124 97.64 -28.01 11.04
N ASP A 125 96.47 -27.90 10.40
CA ASP A 125 95.77 -26.62 10.19
C ASP A 125 94.23 -26.76 10.25
N VAL A 126 93.55 -25.60 10.24
CA VAL A 126 92.09 -25.50 10.38
C VAL A 126 91.36 -26.08 9.17
N ASP A 127 91.94 -25.99 7.97
CA ASP A 127 91.30 -26.43 6.73
C ASP A 127 91.35 -27.97 6.61
N GLU A 128 92.44 -28.61 7.06
CA GLU A 128 92.53 -30.06 7.24
C GLU A 128 91.61 -30.57 8.34
N ALA A 129 91.52 -29.88 9.48
CA ALA A 129 90.57 -30.24 10.54
C ALA A 129 89.12 -30.17 10.04
N ARG A 130 88.77 -29.12 9.27
CA ARG A 130 87.43 -28.96 8.68
C ARG A 130 87.08 -30.07 7.71
N ARG A 131 87.97 -30.39 6.76
CA ARG A 131 87.75 -31.50 5.79
C ARG A 131 87.61 -32.85 6.51
N GLY A 132 88.46 -33.10 7.50
CA GLY A 132 88.38 -34.33 8.30
C GLY A 132 87.06 -34.44 9.09
N LEU A 133 86.53 -33.33 9.63
CA LEU A 133 85.24 -33.34 10.34
C LEU A 133 84.06 -33.58 9.40
N ILE A 134 84.10 -33.00 8.19
CA ILE A 134 83.11 -33.23 7.13
C ILE A 134 83.01 -34.72 6.80
N GLU A 135 84.15 -35.37 6.60
CA GLU A 135 84.21 -36.80 6.28
C GLU A 135 83.82 -37.69 7.48
N LEU A 136 84.32 -37.37 8.68
CA LEU A 136 84.11 -38.19 9.88
C LEU A 136 82.65 -38.20 10.34
N LEU A 137 82.00 -37.04 10.35
CA LEU A 137 80.64 -36.88 10.89
C LEU A 137 79.57 -36.86 9.79
N GLU A 138 79.97 -36.94 8.51
CA GLU A 138 79.09 -36.77 7.35
C GLU A 138 78.25 -35.48 7.49
N ILE A 139 78.94 -34.36 7.61
CA ILE A 139 78.37 -33.01 7.82
C ILE A 139 78.85 -32.04 6.76
N ASP A 140 78.20 -30.89 6.62
CA ASP A 140 78.64 -29.87 5.68
C ASP A 140 79.65 -28.88 6.28
N GLU A 141 80.15 -27.98 5.43
CA GLU A 141 81.14 -26.99 5.80
C GLU A 141 80.64 -26.02 6.89
N ILE A 142 79.35 -25.70 6.88
CA ILE A 142 78.74 -24.78 7.85
C ILE A 142 78.73 -25.41 9.24
N GLN A 143 78.31 -26.68 9.33
CA GLN A 143 78.33 -27.46 10.57
C GLN A 143 79.76 -27.65 11.08
N ALA A 144 80.71 -28.01 10.20
CA ALA A 144 82.10 -28.22 10.58
C ALA A 144 82.74 -26.93 11.14
N ASN A 145 82.53 -25.78 10.48
CA ASN A 145 82.97 -24.48 10.99
C ASN A 145 82.33 -24.16 12.35
N ALA A 146 81.05 -24.45 12.54
CA ALA A 146 80.37 -24.23 13.81
C ALA A 146 80.93 -25.11 14.94
N ILE A 147 81.30 -26.36 14.65
CA ILE A 147 81.94 -27.28 15.61
C ILE A 147 83.33 -26.79 16.00
N LEU A 148 84.14 -26.35 15.03
CA LEU A 148 85.47 -25.77 15.30
C LEU A 148 85.39 -24.50 16.16
N ALA A 149 84.31 -23.73 16.03
CA ALA A 149 84.05 -22.55 16.87
C ALA A 149 83.47 -22.88 18.26
N MET A 150 83.23 -24.17 18.57
CA MET A 150 82.65 -24.58 19.84
C MET A 150 83.62 -24.34 21.01
N GLN A 151 83.10 -23.81 22.11
CA GLN A 151 83.88 -23.59 23.32
C GLN A 151 83.82 -24.83 24.23
N LEU A 152 84.96 -25.20 24.83
CA LEU A 152 85.08 -26.36 25.72
C LEU A 152 84.05 -26.39 26.87
N ARG A 153 83.57 -25.23 27.34
CA ARG A 153 82.51 -25.15 28.36
C ARG A 153 81.19 -25.81 27.93
N ARG A 154 80.91 -25.89 26.62
CA ARG A 154 79.69 -26.52 26.09
C ARG A 154 79.67 -28.05 26.24
N LEU A 155 80.79 -28.65 26.63
CA LEU A 155 80.92 -30.09 26.88
C LEU A 155 80.41 -30.50 28.27
N ALA A 156 80.18 -29.54 29.17
CA ALA A 156 79.61 -29.84 30.49
C ALA A 156 78.23 -30.48 30.34
N ALA A 157 77.89 -31.44 31.21
CA ALA A 157 76.64 -32.21 31.10
C ALA A 157 75.39 -31.33 30.98
N LEU A 158 75.31 -30.22 31.74
CA LEU A 158 74.21 -29.26 31.67
C LEU A 158 74.14 -28.53 30.33
N GLU A 159 75.28 -28.19 29.73
CA GLU A 159 75.32 -27.50 28.43
C GLU A 159 75.01 -28.46 27.27
N ARG A 160 75.44 -29.72 27.35
CA ARG A 160 75.01 -30.78 26.44
C ARG A 160 73.48 -30.93 26.47
N GLN A 161 72.92 -30.98 27.68
CA GLN A 161 71.47 -31.09 27.85
C GLN A 161 70.73 -29.92 27.19
N LYS A 162 71.21 -28.68 27.34
CA LYS A 162 70.62 -27.50 26.67
C LYS A 162 70.69 -27.59 25.14
N ILE A 163 71.74 -28.18 24.57
CA ILE A 163 71.87 -28.37 23.12
C ILE A 163 70.83 -29.37 22.62
N ILE A 164 70.60 -30.46 23.36
CA ILE A 164 69.56 -31.45 23.05
C ILE A 164 68.17 -30.79 23.15
N GLU A 165 67.88 -30.09 24.25
CA GLU A 165 66.60 -29.41 24.44
C GLU A 165 66.31 -28.38 23.35
N GLU A 166 67.32 -27.61 22.95
CA GLU A 166 67.17 -26.62 21.88
C GLU A 166 66.99 -27.28 20.50
N HIS A 167 67.71 -28.37 20.23
CA HIS A 167 67.47 -29.18 19.03
C HIS A 167 66.02 -29.69 18.99
N ASP A 168 65.53 -30.28 20.06
CA ASP A 168 64.20 -30.89 20.13
C ASP A 168 63.10 -29.81 20.03
N ARG A 169 63.31 -28.64 20.65
CA ARG A 169 62.44 -27.47 20.51
C ARG A 169 62.39 -27.00 19.06
N LEU A 170 63.53 -26.86 18.39
CA LEU A 170 63.60 -26.44 16.99
C LEU A 170 62.96 -27.49 16.06
N GLN A 171 63.16 -28.78 16.34
CA GLN A 171 62.55 -29.87 15.58
C GLN A 171 61.02 -29.81 15.68
N ALA A 172 60.48 -29.65 16.89
CA ALA A 172 59.05 -29.49 17.11
C ALA A 172 58.47 -28.25 16.39
N LEU A 173 59.18 -27.12 16.42
CA LEU A 173 58.77 -25.91 15.69
C LEU A 173 58.76 -26.13 14.16
N ILE A 174 59.76 -26.82 13.62
CA ILE A 174 59.83 -27.13 12.18
C ILE A 174 58.68 -28.03 11.77
N GLU A 175 58.36 -29.05 12.56
CA GLU A 175 57.23 -29.94 12.33
C GLU A 175 55.90 -29.16 12.37
N GLU A 176 55.72 -28.29 13.37
CA GLU A 176 54.56 -27.41 13.47
C GLU A 176 54.43 -26.48 12.26
N TYR A 177 55.51 -25.79 11.88
CA TYR A 177 55.49 -24.88 10.73
C TYR A 177 55.19 -25.61 9.42
N ASN A 178 55.76 -26.80 9.21
CA ASN A 178 55.46 -27.62 8.05
C ASN A 178 53.99 -28.08 8.05
N ALA A 179 53.44 -28.48 9.20
CA ALA A 179 52.02 -28.81 9.34
C ALA A 179 51.12 -27.61 8.99
N ILE A 180 51.45 -26.40 9.48
CA ILE A 180 50.73 -25.17 9.15
C ILE A 180 50.79 -24.85 7.65
N LEU A 181 51.95 -25.02 7.01
CA LEU A 181 52.10 -24.73 5.58
C LEU A 181 51.39 -25.77 4.69
N ALA A 182 51.28 -27.02 5.15
CA ALA A 182 50.62 -28.10 4.42
C ALA A 182 49.08 -28.05 4.51
N ASP A 183 48.52 -27.50 5.60
CA ASP A 183 47.07 -27.48 5.83
C ASP A 183 46.45 -26.06 5.73
N PRO A 184 45.71 -25.76 4.65
CA PRO A 184 44.96 -24.50 4.53
C PRO A 184 43.89 -24.29 5.61
N ALA A 185 43.33 -25.36 6.19
CA ALA A 185 42.36 -25.24 7.27
C ALA A 185 43.03 -24.73 8.54
N ARG A 186 44.20 -25.26 8.89
CA ARG A 186 45.03 -24.76 10.00
C ARG A 186 45.42 -23.30 9.82
N GLN A 187 45.75 -22.86 8.60
CA GLN A 187 46.04 -21.45 8.31
C GLN A 187 44.84 -20.54 8.62
N ARG A 188 43.63 -20.96 8.22
CA ARG A 188 42.40 -20.20 8.50
C ARG A 188 42.07 -20.17 10.00
N GLN A 189 42.33 -21.27 10.70
CA GLN A 189 42.15 -21.34 12.14
C GLN A 189 43.03 -20.30 12.85
N ILE A 190 44.31 -20.20 12.50
CA ILE A 190 45.24 -19.22 13.07
C ILE A 190 44.73 -17.78 12.82
N VAL A 191 44.26 -17.48 11.60
CA VAL A 191 43.69 -16.16 11.30
C VAL A 191 42.46 -15.87 12.17
N SER A 192 41.61 -16.88 12.40
CA SER A 192 40.43 -16.74 13.25
C SER A 192 40.79 -16.50 14.71
N GLU A 193 41.81 -17.20 15.24
CA GLU A 193 42.31 -17.03 16.60
C GLU A 193 42.93 -15.64 16.80
N GLU A 194 43.79 -15.19 15.88
CA GLU A 194 44.38 -13.85 15.92
C GLU A 194 43.30 -12.75 15.80
N LEU A 195 42.26 -12.96 14.99
CA LEU A 195 41.13 -12.03 14.91
C LEU A 195 40.31 -11.97 16.20
N ALA A 196 40.09 -13.11 16.86
CA ALA A 196 39.37 -13.15 18.13
C ALA A 196 40.13 -12.34 19.20
N GLU A 197 41.45 -12.50 19.29
CA GLU A 197 42.28 -11.71 20.21
C GLU A 197 42.19 -10.20 19.93
N LEU A 198 42.11 -9.79 18.65
CA LEU A 198 41.93 -8.39 18.28
C LEU A 198 40.56 -7.85 18.69
N VAL A 199 39.50 -8.66 18.54
CA VAL A 199 38.16 -8.29 18.99
C VAL A 199 38.12 -8.15 20.50
N ASP A 200 38.73 -9.07 21.25
CA ASP A 200 38.78 -9.01 22.71
C ASP A 200 39.54 -7.78 23.23
N LYS A 201 40.59 -7.36 22.52
CA LYS A 201 41.44 -6.23 22.91
C LYS A 201 40.91 -4.87 22.48
N TYR A 202 40.26 -4.79 21.32
CA TYR A 202 39.90 -3.53 20.66
C TYR A 202 38.42 -3.38 20.31
N GLY A 203 37.59 -4.39 20.59
CA GLY A 203 36.15 -4.32 20.36
C GLY A 203 35.47 -3.30 21.25
N ASP A 204 34.48 -2.59 20.71
CA ASP A 204 33.59 -1.69 21.44
C ASP A 204 32.12 -1.94 21.10
N ASP A 205 31.24 -1.49 21.99
CA ASP A 205 29.80 -1.57 21.77
C ASP A 205 29.37 -0.61 20.65
N ARG A 206 28.36 -1.04 19.89
CA ARG A 206 27.80 -0.23 18.81
C ARG A 206 27.23 1.08 19.37
N ARG A 207 27.74 2.21 18.88
CA ARG A 207 27.28 3.55 19.25
C ARG A 207 25.98 3.97 18.57
N THR A 208 25.73 3.48 17.35
CA THR A 208 24.56 3.82 16.55
C THR A 208 23.42 2.81 16.77
N GLN A 209 22.18 3.25 16.61
CA GLN A 209 21.04 2.34 16.58
C GLN A 209 20.47 2.29 15.17
N ILE A 210 20.24 1.08 14.65
CA ILE A 210 19.53 0.89 13.38
C ILE A 210 18.08 0.65 13.73
N LEU A 211 17.25 1.66 13.52
CA LEU A 211 15.81 1.55 13.69
C LEU A 211 15.17 1.19 12.34
N PRO A 212 14.22 0.24 12.30
CA PRO A 212 13.42 -0.01 11.11
C PRO A 212 12.74 1.28 10.67
N PHE A 213 13.05 1.74 9.47
CA PHE A 213 12.45 2.94 8.90
C PHE A 213 11.09 2.58 8.31
N HIS A 214 10.00 3.00 8.96
CA HIS A 214 8.63 2.89 8.44
C HIS A 214 8.34 4.02 7.44
N GLY A 215 9.14 4.15 6.38
CA GLY A 215 8.95 5.17 5.35
C GLY A 215 9.03 6.62 5.85
N ASP A 216 9.00 7.57 4.90
CA ASP A 216 8.56 8.92 5.25
C ASP A 216 7.10 8.79 5.71
N MET A 217 6.74 9.33 6.88
CA MET A 217 5.32 9.49 7.23
C MET A 217 4.64 10.19 6.05
N SER A 218 3.66 9.54 5.43
CA SER A 218 2.90 10.12 4.34
C SER A 218 2.11 11.32 4.89
N MET A 219 1.73 12.28 4.05
CA MET A 219 0.83 13.35 4.51
C MET A 219 -0.45 12.80 5.15
N GLU A 220 -0.85 11.58 4.78
CA GLU A 220 -1.95 10.82 5.37
C GLU A 220 -1.80 10.66 6.89
N ASP A 221 -0.60 10.36 7.41
CA ASP A 221 -0.37 10.24 8.86
C ASP A 221 -0.52 11.57 9.64
N LEU A 222 -0.60 12.71 8.93
CA LEU A 222 -0.84 14.03 9.51
C LEU A 222 -2.33 14.40 9.58
N ILE A 223 -3.18 13.63 8.90
CA ILE A 223 -4.61 13.89 8.77
C ILE A 223 -5.33 12.93 9.72
N PRO A 224 -6.28 13.40 10.54
CA PRO A 224 -7.05 12.50 11.39
C PRO A 224 -7.98 11.60 10.53
N GLU A 225 -8.09 10.33 10.93
CA GLU A 225 -9.10 9.44 10.39
C GLU A 225 -10.48 9.83 10.97
N GLU A 226 -11.36 10.35 10.11
CA GLU A 226 -12.69 10.81 10.48
C GLU A 226 -13.73 10.24 9.50
N ASP A 227 -14.92 9.96 10.01
CA ASP A 227 -16.06 9.58 9.19
C ASP A 227 -16.61 10.80 8.45
N VAL A 228 -16.74 10.66 7.13
CA VAL A 228 -17.16 11.71 6.21
C VAL A 228 -18.22 11.19 5.24
N VAL A 229 -19.14 12.08 4.91
CA VAL A 229 -20.12 11.89 3.84
C VAL A 229 -19.55 12.49 2.56
N VAL A 230 -19.48 11.67 1.50
CA VAL A 230 -19.07 12.11 0.16
C VAL A 230 -20.31 12.32 -0.68
N THR A 231 -20.38 13.48 -1.32
CA THR A 231 -21.47 13.85 -2.23
C THR A 231 -20.89 14.21 -3.59
N ILE A 232 -21.41 13.59 -4.64
CA ILE A 232 -21.05 13.87 -6.04
C ILE A 232 -22.33 14.19 -6.80
N THR A 233 -22.37 15.35 -7.44
CA THR A 233 -23.50 15.77 -8.29
C THR A 233 -23.31 15.32 -9.73
N ARG A 234 -24.40 15.25 -10.49
CA ARG A 234 -24.39 14.97 -11.93
C ARG A 234 -23.56 16.00 -12.71
N GLY A 235 -23.58 17.25 -12.27
CA GLY A 235 -22.70 18.31 -12.79
C GLY A 235 -21.21 18.10 -12.50
N GLY A 236 -20.83 16.98 -11.88
CA GLY A 236 -19.44 16.62 -11.60
C GLY A 236 -18.86 17.32 -10.38
N TYR A 237 -19.66 17.91 -9.49
CA TYR A 237 -19.15 18.55 -8.28
C TYR A 237 -19.02 17.52 -7.15
N VAL A 238 -17.85 17.46 -6.53
CA VAL A 238 -17.54 16.57 -5.41
C VAL A 238 -17.20 17.38 -4.16
N LYS A 239 -17.66 16.88 -3.01
CA LYS A 239 -17.27 17.36 -1.69
C LYS A 239 -17.27 16.24 -0.66
N ARG A 240 -16.51 16.46 0.42
CA ARG A 240 -16.64 15.73 1.68
C ARG A 240 -17.18 16.65 2.76
N THR A 241 -18.04 16.11 3.61
CA THR A 241 -18.59 16.81 4.77
C THR A 241 -18.45 15.87 5.98
N ARG A 242 -18.02 16.37 7.13
CA ARG A 242 -17.90 15.57 8.35
C ARG A 242 -19.27 15.01 8.75
N GLU A 243 -19.33 13.75 9.21
CA GLU A 243 -20.61 13.09 9.53
C GLU A 243 -21.38 13.83 10.65
N ASP A 244 -20.67 14.45 11.59
CA ASP A 244 -21.26 15.24 12.68
C ASP A 244 -22.09 16.44 12.20
N GLN A 245 -21.74 17.04 11.05
CA GLN A 245 -22.51 18.12 10.44
C GLN A 245 -23.82 17.64 9.80
N TYR A 246 -23.94 16.34 9.53
CA TYR A 246 -25.21 15.71 9.15
C TYR A 246 -26.03 15.30 10.39
N ARG A 247 -25.39 15.10 11.55
CA ARG A 247 -26.03 14.59 12.77
C ARG A 247 -26.37 15.73 13.77
N ALA A 248 -27.52 16.39 13.59
CA ALA A 248 -28.22 17.20 14.61
C ALA A 248 -29.72 17.30 14.26
N GLN A 249 -30.73 16.98 15.09
CA GLN A 249 -30.97 17.34 16.50
C GLN A 249 -32.03 16.39 17.12
N LYS A 250 -31.97 16.07 18.42
CA LYS A 250 -33.05 15.32 19.13
C LYS A 250 -34.37 16.11 19.14
N ARG A 251 -35.48 15.40 18.87
CA ARG A 251 -36.90 15.73 19.07
C ARG A 251 -37.19 17.14 19.63
N GLY A 252 -37.80 18.00 18.80
CA GLY A 252 -38.54 19.20 19.25
C GLY A 252 -38.15 20.56 18.64
N GLY A 253 -37.27 20.62 17.65
CA GLY A 253 -36.91 21.86 16.93
C GLY A 253 -37.55 21.96 15.55
N LYS A 254 -38.04 23.14 15.15
CA LYS A 254 -38.50 23.42 13.77
C LYS A 254 -37.36 23.10 12.77
N GLY A 255 -37.70 22.31 11.75
CA GLY A 255 -36.77 21.56 10.89
C GLY A 255 -35.60 22.31 10.26
N VAL A 256 -34.54 21.55 10.00
CA VAL A 256 -33.26 22.02 9.44
C VAL A 256 -33.30 21.91 7.90
N ARG A 257 -33.44 23.05 7.23
CA ARG A 257 -33.49 23.17 5.76
C ARG A 257 -32.33 22.43 5.07
N GLY A 258 -32.66 21.61 4.08
CA GLY A 258 -31.77 21.01 3.08
C GLY A 258 -30.84 22.02 2.41
N ALA A 259 -29.68 21.56 1.96
CA ALA A 259 -28.77 22.34 1.13
C ALA A 259 -29.54 23.15 0.07
N SER A 260 -29.25 24.44 -0.03
CA SER A 260 -29.74 25.28 -1.12
C SER A 260 -29.05 24.88 -2.43
N LEU A 261 -29.40 23.72 -2.98
CA LEU A 261 -29.16 23.41 -4.38
C LEU A 261 -29.97 24.43 -5.20
N ARG A 262 -29.38 25.02 -6.25
CA ARG A 262 -30.20 25.65 -7.29
C ARG A 262 -31.12 24.57 -7.86
N GLU A 263 -32.25 24.99 -8.42
CA GLU A 263 -33.34 24.18 -8.98
C GLU A 263 -32.95 23.09 -10.02
N ASP A 264 -31.66 22.87 -10.35
CA ASP A 264 -31.21 22.02 -11.46
C ASP A 264 -30.03 21.04 -11.20
N ASP A 265 -29.34 21.02 -10.04
CA ASP A 265 -28.21 20.06 -9.83
C ASP A 265 -28.57 18.93 -8.86
N VAL A 266 -28.48 17.70 -9.36
CA VAL A 266 -28.95 16.48 -8.70
C VAL A 266 -27.77 15.70 -8.15
N VAL A 267 -27.87 15.23 -6.90
CA VAL A 267 -26.90 14.32 -6.29
C VAL A 267 -27.00 12.95 -6.97
N GLU A 268 -25.88 12.48 -7.52
CA GLU A 268 -25.78 11.19 -8.22
C GLU A 268 -25.14 10.11 -7.35
N HIS A 269 -24.09 10.45 -6.61
CA HIS A 269 -23.48 9.56 -5.63
C HIS A 269 -23.49 10.18 -4.24
N PHE A 270 -23.95 9.40 -3.27
CA PHE A 270 -24.03 9.79 -1.86
C PHE A 270 -23.70 8.57 -1.01
N PHE A 271 -22.59 8.62 -0.26
CA PHE A 271 -22.15 7.50 0.58
C PHE A 271 -21.26 7.98 1.72
N THR A 272 -21.18 7.18 2.78
CA THR A 272 -20.30 7.42 3.92
C THR A 272 -18.99 6.63 3.76
N THR A 273 -17.87 7.24 4.16
CA THR A 273 -16.53 6.66 4.10
C THR A 273 -15.63 7.33 5.15
N THR A 274 -14.37 6.92 5.28
CA THR A 274 -13.38 7.64 6.10
C THR A 274 -12.52 8.56 5.25
N THR A 275 -11.83 9.51 5.90
CA THR A 275 -10.82 10.36 5.25
C THR A 275 -9.67 9.56 4.63
N HIS A 276 -9.38 8.35 5.12
CA HIS A 276 -8.23 7.54 4.71
C HIS A 276 -8.57 6.46 3.67
N ARG A 277 -9.85 6.14 3.48
CA ARG A 277 -10.26 5.20 2.42
C ARG A 277 -9.91 5.71 1.03
N TRP A 278 -9.57 4.77 0.17
CA TRP A 278 -9.40 5.01 -1.26
C TRP A 278 -10.77 5.10 -1.93
N LEU A 279 -10.96 6.13 -2.75
CA LEU A 279 -12.11 6.32 -3.61
C LEU A 279 -11.67 6.07 -5.05
N LEU A 280 -12.18 5.00 -5.65
CA LEU A 280 -11.95 4.64 -7.05
C LEU A 280 -13.10 5.19 -7.90
N PHE A 281 -12.78 6.11 -8.79
CA PHE A 281 -13.73 6.75 -9.71
C PHE A 281 -13.61 6.11 -11.08
N PHE A 282 -14.62 5.35 -11.47
CA PHE A 282 -14.72 4.73 -12.79
C PHE A 282 -15.49 5.62 -13.72
N THR A 283 -14.93 5.92 -14.87
CA THR A 283 -15.53 6.82 -15.85
C THR A 283 -16.28 6.05 -16.93
N ASN A 284 -17.24 6.71 -17.57
CA ASN A 284 -17.98 6.19 -18.72
C ASN A 284 -17.05 5.73 -19.85
N GLN A 285 -15.87 6.34 -20.00
CA GLN A 285 -14.84 6.00 -21.00
C GLN A 285 -13.90 4.86 -20.56
N GLY A 286 -14.20 4.17 -19.46
CA GLY A 286 -13.48 2.96 -19.06
C GLY A 286 -12.11 3.22 -18.45
N ARG A 287 -11.93 4.38 -17.84
CA ARG A 287 -10.74 4.72 -17.04
C ARG A 287 -11.09 4.71 -15.56
N VAL A 288 -10.07 4.52 -14.74
CA VAL A 288 -10.19 4.63 -13.29
C VAL A 288 -9.19 5.63 -12.76
N TYR A 289 -9.69 6.48 -11.87
CA TYR A 289 -8.94 7.42 -11.08
C TYR A 289 -9.06 7.03 -9.62
N ARG A 290 -8.09 7.44 -8.81
CA ARG A 290 -8.15 7.23 -7.38
C ARG A 290 -7.85 8.52 -6.65
N ALA A 291 -8.54 8.73 -5.55
CA ALA A 291 -8.22 9.77 -4.59
C ALA A 291 -8.44 9.22 -3.17
N LYS A 292 -7.71 9.74 -2.20
CA LYS A 292 -8.03 9.50 -0.79
C LYS A 292 -9.22 10.35 -0.38
N GLY A 293 -9.99 9.90 0.62
CA GLY A 293 -11.10 10.68 1.16
C GLY A 293 -10.70 12.11 1.53
N TYR A 294 -9.51 12.31 2.13
CA TYR A 294 -9.01 13.63 2.54
C TYR A 294 -8.63 14.55 1.38
N GLU A 295 -8.40 14.02 0.17
CA GLU A 295 -8.06 14.81 -1.02
C GLU A 295 -9.29 15.51 -1.61
N LEU A 296 -10.50 15.07 -1.23
CA LEU A 296 -11.73 15.75 -1.60
C LEU A 296 -11.87 17.07 -0.82
N PRO A 297 -12.41 18.12 -1.45
CA PRO A 297 -12.59 19.41 -0.80
C PRO A 297 -13.59 19.27 0.36
N GLU A 298 -13.18 19.72 1.53
CA GLU A 298 -14.06 19.83 2.68
C GLU A 298 -14.98 21.03 2.50
N ALA A 299 -16.29 20.80 2.57
CA ALA A 299 -17.26 21.85 2.42
C ALA A 299 -18.51 21.57 3.28
N PRO A 300 -19.17 22.62 3.79
CA PRO A 300 -20.46 22.51 4.46
C PRO A 300 -21.54 21.82 3.61
N ARG A 301 -22.60 21.34 4.27
CA ARG A 301 -23.73 20.66 3.62
C ARG A 301 -24.38 21.46 2.50
N ASP A 302 -24.46 22.78 2.63
CA ASP A 302 -25.07 23.73 1.70
C ASP A 302 -24.13 24.21 0.58
N ALA A 303 -22.83 23.95 0.69
CA ALA A 303 -21.84 24.37 -0.29
C ALA A 303 -21.79 23.43 -1.52
N LYS A 304 -21.40 23.97 -2.69
CA LYS A 304 -21.36 23.21 -3.96
C LYS A 304 -20.22 22.19 -4.03
N GLY A 305 -19.11 22.43 -3.34
CA GLY A 305 -17.88 21.66 -3.54
C GLY A 305 -17.08 22.10 -4.76
N GLN A 306 -16.16 21.27 -5.22
CA GLN A 306 -15.29 21.53 -6.37
C GLN A 306 -15.62 20.59 -7.52
N HIS A 307 -15.50 21.06 -8.76
CA HIS A 307 -15.67 20.20 -9.93
C HIS A 307 -14.58 19.12 -9.99
N VAL A 308 -14.97 17.87 -10.22
CA VAL A 308 -14.11 16.67 -10.20
C VAL A 308 -12.98 16.76 -11.22
N ALA A 309 -13.22 17.39 -12.37
CA ALA A 309 -12.19 17.62 -13.40
C ALA A 309 -10.99 18.46 -12.92
N ASN A 310 -11.13 19.21 -11.81
CA ASN A 310 -10.00 19.93 -11.21
C ASN A 310 -9.13 19.04 -10.33
N LEU A 311 -9.70 17.94 -9.80
CA LEU A 311 -8.99 16.95 -8.98
C LEU A 311 -8.41 15.83 -9.84
N MET A 312 -9.12 15.49 -10.93
CA MET A 312 -8.78 14.39 -11.84
C MET A 312 -8.73 14.90 -13.27
N ALA A 313 -7.66 14.59 -14.00
CA ALA A 313 -7.48 15.01 -15.38
C ALA A 313 -8.37 14.20 -16.35
N PHE A 314 -9.66 14.51 -16.38
CA PHE A 314 -10.67 13.92 -17.28
C PHE A 314 -10.46 14.36 -18.73
N GLN A 315 -10.80 13.49 -19.68
CA GLN A 315 -10.91 13.83 -21.09
C GLN A 315 -12.21 14.60 -21.37
N PRO A 316 -12.33 15.26 -22.54
CA PRO A 316 -13.61 15.75 -23.01
C PRO A 316 -14.69 14.66 -22.99
N ASP A 317 -15.90 15.02 -22.54
CA ASP A 317 -17.07 14.13 -22.40
C ASP A 317 -16.90 12.92 -21.46
N GLU A 318 -15.85 12.93 -20.64
CA GLU A 318 -15.62 11.93 -19.59
C GLU A 318 -16.35 12.34 -18.29
N HIS A 319 -17.19 11.45 -17.78
CA HIS A 319 -17.93 11.62 -16.52
C HIS A 319 -17.85 10.34 -15.67
N ILE A 320 -18.11 10.47 -14.38
CA ILE A 320 -18.12 9.35 -13.45
C ILE A 320 -19.33 8.47 -13.75
N ALA A 321 -19.10 7.17 -13.89
CA ALA A 321 -20.14 6.16 -14.04
C ALA A 321 -20.37 5.37 -12.73
N SER A 322 -19.30 5.17 -11.94
CA SER A 322 -19.39 4.44 -10.67
C SER A 322 -18.26 4.87 -9.75
N VAL A 323 -18.53 4.86 -8.44
CA VAL A 323 -17.52 5.10 -7.40
C VAL A 323 -17.48 3.91 -6.45
N LEU A 324 -16.27 3.48 -6.07
CA LEU A 324 -16.07 2.46 -5.04
C LEU A 324 -15.15 3.02 -3.94
N ALA A 325 -15.60 2.90 -2.70
CA ALA A 325 -14.76 3.15 -1.53
C ALA A 325 -14.15 1.82 -1.05
N ILE A 326 -12.84 1.78 -0.88
CA ILE A 326 -12.09 0.62 -0.36
C ILE A 326 -11.09 1.08 0.69
N ASP A 327 -10.80 0.23 1.68
CA ASP A 327 -9.69 0.42 2.61
C ASP A 327 -8.38 0.05 1.93
N SER A 328 -8.36 -1.13 1.30
CA SER A 328 -7.21 -1.71 0.63
C SER A 328 -7.60 -2.38 -0.69
N TYR A 329 -6.63 -2.50 -1.60
CA TYR A 329 -6.79 -3.30 -2.82
C TYR A 329 -6.86 -4.81 -2.55
N GLU A 330 -6.75 -5.22 -1.29
CA GLU A 330 -6.91 -6.60 -0.81
C GLU A 330 -8.34 -6.89 -0.29
N ASP A 331 -9.20 -5.87 -0.15
CA ASP A 331 -10.57 -6.03 0.39
C ASP A 331 -11.46 -6.94 -0.48
N ALA A 332 -11.12 -7.07 -1.75
CA ALA A 332 -11.73 -8.00 -2.68
C ALA A 332 -10.68 -8.54 -3.65
N GLU A 333 -10.84 -9.78 -4.08
CA GLU A 333 -9.92 -10.41 -5.02
C GLU A 333 -9.96 -9.75 -6.40
N TYR A 334 -11.17 -9.37 -6.84
CA TYR A 334 -11.41 -8.89 -8.19
C TYR A 334 -12.28 -7.64 -8.23
N LEU A 335 -12.16 -6.92 -9.34
CA LEU A 335 -13.08 -5.89 -9.77
C LEU A 335 -13.80 -6.38 -11.03
N VAL A 336 -15.13 -6.29 -11.04
CA VAL A 336 -15.94 -6.49 -12.24
C VAL A 336 -16.48 -5.17 -12.74
N LEU A 337 -16.26 -4.92 -14.03
CA LEU A 337 -16.84 -3.81 -14.79
C LEU A 337 -17.93 -4.34 -15.70
N ALA A 338 -19.00 -3.56 -15.87
CA ALA A 338 -20.03 -3.81 -16.85
C ALA A 338 -20.25 -2.62 -17.78
N THR A 339 -20.56 -2.90 -19.03
CA THR A 339 -20.83 -1.90 -20.06
C THR A 339 -22.29 -1.87 -20.47
N GLU A 340 -22.71 -0.76 -21.07
CA GLU A 340 -24.06 -0.53 -21.58
C GLU A 340 -24.47 -1.61 -22.61
N SER A 341 -23.55 -2.06 -23.46
CA SER A 341 -23.77 -3.16 -24.41
C SER A 341 -23.83 -4.57 -23.79
N GLY A 342 -23.64 -4.67 -22.47
CA GLY A 342 -23.79 -5.92 -21.73
C GLY A 342 -22.51 -6.75 -21.68
N LEU A 343 -21.34 -6.18 -21.98
CA LEU A 343 -20.06 -6.82 -21.71
C LEU A 343 -19.75 -6.70 -20.21
N VAL A 344 -19.17 -7.76 -19.66
CA VAL A 344 -18.62 -7.79 -18.31
C VAL A 344 -17.16 -8.17 -18.33
N LYS A 345 -16.38 -7.60 -17.41
CA LYS A 345 -14.97 -7.91 -17.30
C LYS A 345 -14.52 -8.02 -15.86
N LYS A 346 -13.92 -9.16 -15.52
CA LYS A 346 -13.21 -9.38 -14.26
C LYS A 346 -11.72 -9.13 -14.39
N THR A 347 -11.16 -8.34 -13.48
CA THR A 347 -9.73 -8.02 -13.38
C THR A 347 -9.32 -8.14 -11.92
N ALA A 348 -8.10 -8.58 -11.62
CA ALA A 348 -7.59 -8.59 -10.23
C ALA A 348 -7.62 -7.17 -9.64
N MET A 349 -8.07 -7.03 -8.38
CA MET A 349 -8.20 -5.72 -7.72
C MET A 349 -6.84 -5.02 -7.62
N THR A 350 -5.78 -5.76 -7.28
CA THR A 350 -4.40 -5.28 -7.19
C THR A 350 -3.85 -4.70 -8.50
N ALA A 351 -4.43 -5.04 -9.66
CA ALA A 351 -4.01 -4.46 -10.94
C ALA A 351 -4.33 -2.96 -11.05
N PHE A 352 -5.19 -2.45 -10.16
CA PHE A 352 -5.59 -1.04 -10.08
C PHE A 352 -4.79 -0.24 -9.04
N ASP A 353 -3.89 -0.87 -8.29
CA ASP A 353 -2.97 -0.16 -7.40
C ASP A 353 -1.87 0.53 -8.22
N SER A 354 -2.01 1.84 -8.43
CA SER A 354 -1.07 2.62 -9.24
C SER A 354 -0.97 4.07 -8.79
N ASN A 355 0.25 4.54 -8.54
CA ASN A 355 0.56 5.94 -8.18
C ASN A 355 0.37 6.95 -9.34
N ARG A 356 -0.26 6.56 -10.45
CA ARG A 356 -0.47 7.44 -11.60
C ARG A 356 -1.69 8.34 -11.37
N THR A 357 -1.44 9.65 -11.24
CA THR A 357 -2.48 10.68 -11.08
C THR A 357 -3.33 10.90 -12.32
N GLY A 358 -2.78 10.63 -13.51
CA GLY A 358 -3.48 10.76 -14.79
C GLY A 358 -4.53 9.67 -15.08
N GLY A 359 -4.93 8.87 -14.09
CA GLY A 359 -5.82 7.73 -14.26
C GLY A 359 -5.21 6.60 -15.07
N ILE A 360 -5.80 5.41 -14.97
CA ILE A 360 -5.34 4.21 -15.67
C ILE A 360 -6.50 3.58 -16.46
N ILE A 361 -6.18 2.92 -17.57
CA ILE A 361 -7.19 2.19 -18.36
C ILE A 361 -7.75 1.07 -17.48
N ALA A 362 -9.07 1.00 -17.40
CA ALA A 362 -9.80 -0.01 -16.66
C ALA A 362 -10.47 -1.03 -17.58
N ILE A 363 -10.90 -0.64 -18.79
CA ILE A 363 -11.46 -1.50 -19.85
C ILE A 363 -11.27 -0.88 -21.24
N ASN A 364 -11.05 -1.72 -22.26
CA ASN A 364 -11.08 -1.27 -23.66
C ASN A 364 -12.50 -1.36 -24.21
N LEU A 365 -13.15 -0.22 -24.36
CA LEU A 365 -14.51 -0.12 -24.90
C LEU A 365 -14.51 -0.41 -26.40
N ARG A 366 -15.53 -1.15 -26.85
CA ARG A 366 -15.72 -1.49 -28.26
C ARG A 366 -16.67 -0.49 -28.89
N ASP A 367 -16.60 -0.35 -30.20
CA ASP A 367 -17.63 0.35 -30.94
C ASP A 367 -18.90 -0.49 -31.00
N VAL A 368 -20.04 0.16 -30.74
CA VAL A 368 -21.37 -0.43 -30.74
C VAL A 368 -22.28 0.39 -31.64
N ASP A 369 -23.12 -0.32 -32.40
CA ASP A 369 -24.08 0.31 -33.29
C ASP A 369 -25.30 0.79 -32.47
N GLY A 370 -25.45 2.11 -32.37
CA GLY A 370 -26.60 2.75 -31.75
C GLY A 370 -27.61 3.27 -32.77
N ILE A 371 -28.72 3.82 -32.27
CA ILE A 371 -29.78 4.43 -33.08
C ILE A 371 -29.26 5.64 -33.89
N ASP A 372 -28.28 6.36 -33.35
CA ASP A 372 -27.67 7.57 -33.95
C ASP A 372 -26.31 7.31 -34.65
N GLY A 373 -25.96 6.03 -34.87
CA GLY A 373 -24.69 5.61 -35.48
C GLY A 373 -23.77 4.81 -34.56
N THR A 374 -22.59 4.44 -35.08
CA THR A 374 -21.58 3.69 -34.33
C THR A 374 -20.89 4.61 -33.30
N ARG A 375 -20.98 4.26 -32.02
CA ARG A 375 -20.35 4.99 -30.90
C ARG A 375 -19.54 4.03 -30.03
N PRO A 376 -18.53 4.50 -29.27
CA PRO A 376 -17.92 3.66 -28.26
C PRO A 376 -18.95 3.29 -27.19
N ASP A 377 -18.88 2.03 -26.75
CA ASP A 377 -19.58 1.51 -25.59
C ASP A 377 -19.22 2.32 -24.33
N ARG A 378 -19.99 2.19 -23.25
CA ARG A 378 -19.78 2.96 -22.02
C ARG A 378 -19.82 2.05 -20.80
N VAL A 379 -18.97 2.34 -19.82
CA VAL A 379 -19.07 1.69 -18.51
C VAL A 379 -20.29 2.25 -17.78
N ILE A 380 -21.08 1.35 -17.18
CA ILE A 380 -22.26 1.71 -16.37
C ILE A 380 -22.12 1.31 -14.90
N ALA A 381 -21.28 0.34 -14.58
CA ALA A 381 -21.11 -0.13 -13.21
C ALA A 381 -19.72 -0.74 -12.98
N ALA A 382 -19.23 -0.56 -11.75
CA ALA A 382 -18.04 -1.22 -11.21
C ALA A 382 -18.38 -1.82 -9.83
N ARG A 383 -18.02 -3.09 -9.60
CA ARG A 383 -18.24 -3.76 -8.31
C ARG A 383 -17.00 -4.55 -7.90
N ALA A 384 -16.64 -4.46 -6.62
CA ALA A 384 -15.66 -5.33 -5.99
C ALA A 384 -16.30 -6.70 -5.74
N VAL A 385 -15.62 -7.78 -6.10
CA VAL A 385 -16.15 -9.15 -6.01
C VAL A 385 -15.06 -10.15 -5.63
N ASN A 386 -15.47 -11.22 -4.96
CA ASN A 386 -14.67 -12.41 -4.69
C ASN A 386 -15.06 -13.56 -5.64
N GLY A 387 -14.28 -14.64 -5.65
CA GLY A 387 -14.50 -15.79 -6.55
C GLY A 387 -15.82 -16.54 -6.33
N ASP A 388 -16.43 -16.44 -5.16
CA ASP A 388 -17.69 -17.09 -4.74
C ASP A 388 -18.92 -16.19 -4.84
N ASP A 389 -18.73 -14.89 -5.13
CA ASP A 389 -19.83 -13.94 -5.29
C ASP A 389 -20.65 -14.22 -6.56
N GLU A 390 -21.87 -13.70 -6.56
CA GLU A 390 -22.78 -13.76 -7.71
C GLU A 390 -23.15 -12.34 -8.14
N LEU A 391 -23.32 -12.16 -9.45
CA LEU A 391 -23.65 -10.88 -10.06
C LEU A 391 -25.05 -10.91 -10.64
N LEU A 392 -25.84 -9.89 -10.36
CA LEU A 392 -27.12 -9.63 -10.99
C LEU A 392 -26.99 -8.49 -11.99
N LEU A 393 -27.20 -8.80 -13.26
CA LEU A 393 -27.31 -7.84 -14.34
C LEU A 393 -28.79 -7.56 -14.61
N VAL A 394 -29.17 -6.29 -14.76
CA VAL A 394 -30.54 -5.87 -15.06
C VAL A 394 -30.54 -4.96 -16.28
N SER A 395 -31.43 -5.24 -17.23
CA SER A 395 -31.61 -4.46 -18.45
C SER A 395 -32.70 -3.41 -18.33
N ARG A 396 -32.65 -2.39 -19.18
CA ARG A 396 -33.63 -1.31 -19.25
C ARG A 396 -35.04 -1.82 -19.57
N ASN A 397 -35.16 -2.84 -20.41
CA ASN A 397 -36.44 -3.48 -20.76
C ASN A 397 -36.85 -4.59 -19.77
N GLY A 398 -36.28 -4.59 -18.56
CA GLY A 398 -36.72 -5.41 -17.45
C GLY A 398 -36.38 -6.89 -17.60
N GLN A 399 -35.24 -7.23 -18.20
CA GLN A 399 -34.66 -8.57 -18.13
C GLN A 399 -33.51 -8.63 -17.11
N SER A 400 -33.19 -9.83 -16.60
CA SER A 400 -32.06 -10.02 -15.70
C SER A 400 -31.30 -11.33 -15.92
N VAL A 401 -29.99 -11.27 -15.70
CA VAL A 401 -29.11 -12.43 -15.63
C VAL A 401 -28.40 -12.43 -14.28
N ARG A 402 -28.66 -13.44 -13.47
CA ARG A 402 -27.88 -13.73 -12.25
C ARG A 402 -26.82 -14.77 -12.61
N MET A 403 -25.55 -14.46 -12.47
CA MET A 403 -24.44 -15.35 -12.85
C MET A 403 -23.35 -15.39 -11.77
N PRO A 404 -22.69 -16.53 -11.55
CA PRO A 404 -21.53 -16.59 -10.65
C PRO A 404 -20.36 -15.75 -11.18
N ALA A 405 -19.60 -15.17 -10.27
CA ALA A 405 -18.34 -14.47 -10.57
C ALA A 405 -17.12 -15.42 -10.60
N SER A 406 -17.34 -16.73 -10.46
CA SER A 406 -16.30 -17.77 -10.44
C SER A 406 -15.47 -17.80 -11.72
N ASP A 407 -14.24 -18.33 -11.61
CA ASP A 407 -13.25 -18.34 -12.69
C ASP A 407 -13.66 -19.15 -13.93
N ASP A 408 -14.52 -20.15 -13.76
CA ASP A 408 -15.07 -20.97 -14.85
C ASP A 408 -16.10 -20.19 -15.70
N VAL A 409 -16.84 -19.26 -15.09
CA VAL A 409 -17.85 -18.42 -15.78
C VAL A 409 -17.24 -17.13 -16.29
N LEU A 410 -16.42 -16.48 -15.47
CA LEU A 410 -15.83 -15.18 -15.72
C LEU A 410 -14.35 -15.18 -15.37
N ARG A 411 -13.52 -15.65 -16.31
CA ARG A 411 -12.07 -15.69 -16.14
C ARG A 411 -11.47 -14.28 -15.92
N PRO A 412 -10.57 -14.09 -14.94
CA PRO A 412 -9.88 -12.83 -14.76
C PRO A 412 -8.93 -12.54 -15.94
N THR A 413 -8.94 -11.29 -16.41
CA THR A 413 -8.09 -10.82 -17.51
C THR A 413 -7.41 -9.50 -17.14
N GLY A 414 -6.48 -9.03 -17.99
CA GLY A 414 -5.79 -7.75 -17.76
C GLY A 414 -6.68 -6.52 -17.99
N ARG A 415 -6.18 -5.35 -17.58
CA ARG A 415 -6.89 -4.07 -17.69
C ARG A 415 -7.20 -3.63 -19.13
N ALA A 416 -6.30 -3.87 -20.09
CA ALA A 416 -6.45 -3.45 -21.48
C ALA A 416 -7.18 -4.50 -22.36
N THR A 417 -8.23 -5.15 -21.82
CA THR A 417 -9.11 -6.06 -22.56
C THR A 417 -10.55 -5.54 -22.51
N SER A 418 -11.41 -6.00 -23.42
CA SER A 418 -12.81 -5.56 -23.55
C SER A 418 -13.82 -6.41 -22.75
N GLY A 419 -13.38 -7.47 -22.08
CA GLY A 419 -14.27 -8.39 -21.39
C GLY A 419 -15.04 -9.34 -22.32
N VAL A 420 -16.08 -9.95 -21.78
CA VAL A 420 -16.89 -11.01 -22.38
C VAL A 420 -18.38 -10.69 -22.21
N THR A 421 -19.25 -11.20 -23.09
CA THR A 421 -20.70 -10.90 -23.05
C THR A 421 -21.38 -11.37 -21.76
N GLY A 422 -21.73 -10.48 -20.84
CA GLY A 422 -22.49 -10.77 -19.62
C GLY A 422 -23.94 -11.12 -19.89
N MET A 423 -24.60 -10.28 -20.66
CA MET A 423 -26.01 -10.38 -21.03
C MET A 423 -26.19 -10.05 -22.51
N LYS A 424 -27.15 -10.69 -23.16
CA LYS A 424 -27.56 -10.35 -24.53
C LYS A 424 -28.87 -9.58 -24.50
N PHE A 425 -29.01 -8.66 -25.44
CA PHE A 425 -30.18 -7.81 -25.57
C PHE A 425 -30.98 -8.12 -26.83
N ARG A 426 -32.25 -7.75 -26.81
CA ARG A 426 -33.12 -7.72 -28.00
C ARG A 426 -33.38 -6.26 -28.34
N HIS A 427 -33.39 -5.96 -29.63
CA HIS A 427 -33.74 -4.63 -30.15
C HIS A 427 -32.86 -3.54 -29.52
N ASP A 428 -33.46 -2.52 -28.92
CA ASP A 428 -32.85 -1.35 -28.30
C ASP A 428 -32.60 -1.51 -26.79
N ASP A 429 -32.67 -2.73 -26.26
CA ASP A 429 -32.39 -2.98 -24.85
C ASP A 429 -30.89 -2.84 -24.52
N GLN A 430 -30.62 -2.40 -23.30
CA GLN A 430 -29.27 -2.11 -22.82
C GLN A 430 -29.14 -2.42 -21.33
N LEU A 431 -27.91 -2.59 -20.86
CA LEU A 431 -27.65 -2.82 -19.45
C LEU A 431 -27.94 -1.55 -18.65
N LEU A 432 -28.72 -1.69 -17.59
CA LEU A 432 -29.09 -0.60 -16.70
C LEU A 432 -28.29 -0.64 -15.40
N ALA A 433 -28.13 -1.82 -14.81
CA ALA A 433 -27.46 -1.99 -13.53
C ALA A 433 -26.73 -3.33 -13.45
N MET A 434 -25.67 -3.37 -12.62
CA MET A 434 -24.99 -4.57 -12.19
C MET A 434 -24.67 -4.46 -10.71
N ASP A 435 -25.08 -5.45 -9.92
CA ASP A 435 -24.81 -5.52 -8.49
C ASP A 435 -24.38 -6.91 -8.04
N VAL A 436 -23.71 -6.95 -6.88
CA VAL A 436 -23.34 -8.19 -6.19
C VAL A 436 -24.54 -8.68 -5.39
N VAL A 437 -24.89 -9.95 -5.58
CA VAL A 437 -25.97 -10.60 -4.86
C VAL A 437 -25.47 -11.05 -3.49
N ARG A 438 -26.21 -10.70 -2.44
CA ARG A 438 -25.96 -11.16 -1.08
C ARG A 438 -27.19 -11.93 -0.57
N PRO A 439 -27.02 -12.98 0.23
CA PRO A 439 -28.16 -13.68 0.83
C PRO A 439 -29.01 -12.74 1.69
N GLY A 440 -30.34 -12.87 1.62
CA GLY A 440 -31.27 -12.06 2.43
C GLY A 440 -31.53 -10.65 1.91
N THR A 441 -30.98 -10.26 0.76
CA THR A 441 -31.26 -8.96 0.14
C THR A 441 -32.43 -9.00 -0.85
N PHE A 442 -32.84 -7.80 -1.28
CA PHE A 442 -33.93 -7.60 -2.23
C PHE A 442 -33.43 -6.89 -3.49
N VAL A 443 -34.06 -7.18 -4.62
CA VAL A 443 -33.90 -6.41 -5.85
C VAL A 443 -35.02 -5.40 -5.92
N VAL A 444 -34.68 -4.12 -5.82
CA VAL A 444 -35.61 -3.01 -6.05
C VAL A 444 -35.54 -2.62 -7.52
N THR A 445 -36.71 -2.40 -8.12
CA THR A 445 -36.83 -1.84 -9.47
C THR A 445 -37.80 -0.70 -9.50
N VAL A 446 -37.45 0.36 -10.22
CA VAL A 446 -38.29 1.55 -10.42
C VAL A 446 -38.44 1.83 -11.90
N THR A 447 -39.67 2.09 -12.36
CA THR A 447 -39.96 2.51 -13.74
C THR A 447 -39.91 4.03 -13.88
N ASP A 448 -39.70 4.52 -15.10
CA ASP A 448 -39.81 5.96 -15.43
C ASP A 448 -41.16 6.58 -15.03
N GLY A 449 -42.25 5.81 -15.09
CA GLY A 449 -43.60 6.19 -14.68
C GLY A 449 -43.87 6.12 -13.16
N GLY A 450 -42.87 5.81 -12.33
CA GLY A 450 -43.01 5.89 -10.88
C GLY A 450 -43.54 4.66 -10.16
N PHE A 451 -43.56 3.51 -10.83
CA PHE A 451 -43.86 2.24 -10.18
C PHE A 451 -42.59 1.64 -9.58
N ALA A 452 -42.65 1.22 -8.32
CA ALA A 452 -41.57 0.51 -7.66
C ALA A 452 -42.04 -0.79 -7.03
N LYS A 453 -41.10 -1.71 -6.85
CA LYS A 453 -41.27 -2.92 -6.07
C LYS A 453 -39.94 -3.41 -5.55
N ARG A 454 -39.99 -4.21 -4.48
CA ARG A 454 -38.88 -5.06 -4.04
C ARG A 454 -39.24 -6.52 -4.28
N THR A 455 -38.28 -7.30 -4.76
CA THR A 455 -38.43 -8.74 -4.99
C THR A 455 -37.28 -9.45 -4.26
N SER A 456 -37.55 -10.54 -3.54
CA SER A 456 -36.45 -11.30 -2.91
C SER A 456 -35.45 -11.75 -3.96
N VAL A 457 -34.15 -11.68 -3.65
CA VAL A 457 -33.10 -12.14 -4.56
C VAL A 457 -33.20 -13.63 -4.87
N ASP A 458 -33.85 -14.41 -4.01
CA ASP A 458 -34.10 -15.85 -4.20
C ASP A 458 -35.06 -16.16 -5.36
N GLU A 459 -35.90 -15.20 -5.76
CA GLU A 459 -36.72 -15.34 -6.98
C GLU A 459 -35.90 -15.28 -8.26
N TYR A 460 -34.64 -14.84 -8.19
CA TYR A 460 -33.73 -14.76 -9.32
C TYR A 460 -32.84 -15.99 -9.33
N ARG A 461 -33.22 -16.98 -10.14
CA ARG A 461 -32.40 -18.18 -10.33
C ARG A 461 -31.07 -17.86 -11.01
N ILE A 462 -30.04 -18.61 -10.64
CA ILE A 462 -28.73 -18.57 -11.31
C ILE A 462 -28.89 -19.03 -12.77
N GLN A 463 -28.19 -18.35 -13.66
CA GLN A 463 -28.20 -18.53 -15.11
C GLN A 463 -26.76 -18.54 -15.64
N GLY A 464 -26.60 -19.10 -16.84
CA GLY A 464 -25.35 -18.94 -17.59
C GLY A 464 -25.18 -17.52 -18.11
N ARG A 465 -23.92 -17.11 -18.26
CA ARG A 465 -23.53 -15.86 -18.90
C ARG A 465 -23.98 -15.80 -20.37
N GLY A 466 -24.33 -14.61 -20.86
CA GLY A 466 -24.66 -14.34 -22.26
C GLY A 466 -26.07 -14.77 -22.67
N GLY A 467 -26.93 -15.07 -21.69
CA GLY A 467 -28.36 -15.28 -21.90
C GLY A 467 -29.14 -13.99 -22.10
N LEU A 468 -30.38 -14.11 -22.55
CA LEU A 468 -31.36 -13.01 -22.63
C LEU A 468 -31.99 -12.68 -21.28
N GLY A 469 -31.78 -13.52 -20.28
CA GLY A 469 -32.27 -13.32 -18.93
C GLY A 469 -33.74 -13.71 -18.71
N ILE A 470 -34.20 -13.44 -17.49
CA ILE A 470 -35.58 -13.62 -17.03
C ILE A 470 -36.18 -12.26 -16.65
N ARG A 471 -37.49 -12.09 -16.87
CA ARG A 471 -38.20 -10.82 -16.62
C ARG A 471 -38.10 -10.42 -15.16
N VAL A 472 -37.67 -9.19 -14.88
CA VAL A 472 -37.57 -8.54 -13.56
C VAL A 472 -38.86 -7.83 -13.18
N ALA A 473 -39.58 -7.31 -14.17
CA ALA A 473 -40.87 -6.67 -14.02
C ALA A 473 -41.75 -6.97 -15.24
N LYS A 474 -43.07 -6.86 -15.05
CA LYS A 474 -43.98 -6.70 -16.19
C LYS A 474 -43.94 -5.21 -16.53
N LEU A 475 -43.58 -4.88 -17.77
CA LEU A 475 -43.63 -3.52 -18.30
C LEU A 475 -44.80 -3.47 -19.31
N PRO A 476 -45.77 -2.56 -19.18
CA PRO A 476 -46.82 -2.34 -20.17
C PRO A 476 -46.25 -1.60 -21.37
N ASP A 477 -46.69 -1.95 -22.58
CA ASP A 477 -46.22 -1.33 -23.84
C ASP A 477 -46.44 0.21 -23.89
N ASP A 478 -47.34 0.74 -23.06
CA ASP A 478 -47.72 2.16 -22.96
C ASP A 478 -47.11 2.93 -21.75
N ARG A 479 -46.33 2.28 -20.87
CA ARG A 479 -45.87 2.88 -19.59
C ARG A 479 -44.41 2.59 -19.24
N GLY A 480 -43.56 2.77 -20.24
CA GLY A 480 -42.14 3.11 -20.06
C GLY A 480 -41.20 2.02 -19.56
N HIS A 481 -39.93 2.39 -19.41
CA HIS A 481 -38.81 1.49 -19.14
C HIS A 481 -38.40 1.49 -17.67
N LEU A 482 -37.52 0.55 -17.27
CA LEU A 482 -36.85 0.68 -15.98
C LEU A 482 -35.95 1.92 -15.97
N ALA A 483 -36.16 2.78 -14.96
CA ALA A 483 -35.32 3.95 -14.69
C ALA A 483 -34.18 3.60 -13.73
N GLY A 484 -34.34 2.57 -12.89
CA GLY A 484 -33.26 2.07 -12.06
C GLY A 484 -33.56 0.70 -11.46
N ALA A 485 -32.48 0.01 -11.10
CA ALA A 485 -32.53 -1.25 -10.37
C ALA A 485 -31.30 -1.33 -9.45
N ALA A 486 -31.50 -1.86 -8.24
CA ALA A 486 -30.43 -2.03 -7.27
C ALA A 486 -30.69 -3.25 -6.37
N VAL A 487 -29.62 -3.91 -5.93
CA VAL A 487 -29.66 -4.89 -4.83
C VAL A 487 -29.50 -4.14 -3.51
N VAL A 488 -30.48 -4.29 -2.61
CA VAL A 488 -30.61 -3.52 -1.37
C VAL A 488 -30.96 -4.39 -0.18
N GLU A 489 -30.58 -3.93 1.01
CA GLU A 489 -31.03 -4.45 2.29
C GLU A 489 -32.38 -3.82 2.68
N GLU A 490 -33.10 -4.45 3.62
CA GLU A 490 -34.40 -3.92 4.06
C GLU A 490 -34.29 -2.57 4.79
N THR A 491 -33.14 -2.31 5.39
CA THR A 491 -32.79 -1.07 6.10
C THR A 491 -32.36 0.07 5.18
N ASP A 492 -32.12 -0.20 3.88
CA ASP A 492 -31.67 0.85 2.97
C ASP A 492 -32.78 1.87 2.67
N GLU A 493 -32.38 3.07 2.28
CA GLU A 493 -33.28 4.10 1.75
C GLU A 493 -33.23 4.12 0.22
N LEU A 494 -34.40 4.26 -0.40
CA LEU A 494 -34.56 4.46 -1.83
C LEU A 494 -34.77 5.93 -2.13
N LEU A 495 -33.92 6.51 -2.97
CA LEU A 495 -34.04 7.88 -3.45
C LEU A 495 -34.29 7.88 -4.95
N VAL A 496 -35.31 8.63 -5.36
CA VAL A 496 -35.78 8.76 -6.73
C VAL A 496 -35.73 10.23 -7.14
N VAL A 497 -35.14 10.51 -8.29
CA VAL A 497 -35.04 11.89 -8.82
C VAL A 497 -35.75 11.99 -10.17
N MET A 498 -36.66 12.94 -10.26
CA MET A 498 -37.43 13.27 -11.47
C MET A 498 -36.66 14.25 -12.38
N GLU A 499 -37.04 14.33 -13.65
CA GLU A 499 -36.40 15.18 -14.67
C GLU A 499 -36.48 16.67 -14.32
N ARG A 500 -37.52 17.08 -13.59
CA ARG A 500 -37.71 18.46 -13.12
C ARG A 500 -37.13 18.74 -11.73
N GLY A 501 -36.23 17.89 -11.24
CA GLY A 501 -35.48 18.13 -10.00
C GLY A 501 -36.21 17.72 -8.70
N ARG A 502 -37.44 17.22 -8.76
CA ARG A 502 -38.14 16.68 -7.58
C ARG A 502 -37.47 15.39 -7.10
N VAL A 503 -37.19 15.32 -5.80
CA VAL A 503 -36.60 14.14 -5.15
C VAL A 503 -37.63 13.51 -4.22
N VAL A 504 -37.77 12.18 -4.29
CA VAL A 504 -38.62 11.39 -3.40
C VAL A 504 -37.73 10.38 -2.67
N ARG A 505 -37.87 10.31 -1.34
CA ARG A 505 -37.14 9.36 -0.48
C ARG A 505 -38.14 8.51 0.29
N SER A 506 -37.88 7.21 0.40
CA SER A 506 -38.64 6.31 1.27
C SER A 506 -37.80 5.08 1.61
N LYS A 507 -38.07 4.47 2.76
CA LYS A 507 -37.38 3.27 3.22
C LYS A 507 -37.70 2.10 2.29
N VAL A 508 -36.71 1.27 1.96
CA VAL A 508 -36.93 0.08 1.13
C VAL A 508 -37.98 -0.85 1.75
N ALA A 509 -38.05 -0.91 3.08
CA ALA A 509 -39.08 -1.64 3.81
C ALA A 509 -40.53 -1.25 3.43
N GLU A 510 -40.78 0.02 3.10
CA GLU A 510 -42.10 0.55 2.72
C GLU A 510 -42.48 0.20 1.28
N VAL A 511 -41.48 -0.07 0.42
CA VAL A 511 -41.71 -0.57 -0.93
C VAL A 511 -42.26 -2.00 -0.81
N PRO A 512 -43.41 -2.33 -1.39
CA PRO A 512 -44.02 -3.63 -1.16
C PRO A 512 -43.22 -4.75 -1.81
N SER A 513 -43.08 -5.85 -1.06
CA SER A 513 -42.54 -7.10 -1.55
C SER A 513 -43.53 -7.78 -2.49
N LYS A 514 -43.14 -7.96 -3.74
CA LYS A 514 -43.97 -8.57 -4.80
C LYS A 514 -43.10 -9.48 -5.68
N GLY A 515 -43.75 -10.45 -6.31
CA GLY A 515 -43.07 -11.37 -7.21
C GLY A 515 -42.50 -10.70 -8.47
N ARG A 516 -41.55 -11.37 -9.10
CA ARG A 516 -40.78 -10.86 -10.24
C ARG A 516 -41.63 -10.46 -11.46
N THR A 517 -42.74 -11.14 -11.75
CA THR A 517 -43.59 -10.85 -12.92
C THR A 517 -44.72 -9.86 -12.65
N THR A 518 -44.66 -9.13 -11.52
CA THR A 518 -45.62 -8.08 -11.18
C THR A 518 -45.18 -6.70 -11.66
N MET A 519 -46.14 -5.78 -11.69
CA MET A 519 -45.98 -4.36 -12.05
C MET A 519 -45.37 -3.50 -10.94
N GLY A 520 -45.48 -3.93 -9.68
CA GLY A 520 -45.20 -3.09 -8.51
C GLY A 520 -46.36 -2.16 -8.15
N VAL A 521 -46.09 -1.19 -7.28
CA VAL A 521 -47.06 -0.17 -6.83
C VAL A 521 -46.57 1.21 -7.19
N THR A 522 -47.47 2.19 -7.20
CA THR A 522 -47.10 3.59 -7.33
C THR A 522 -46.28 4.01 -6.12
N PHE A 523 -45.02 4.35 -6.37
CA PHE A 523 -44.07 4.86 -5.37
C PHE A 523 -43.96 6.38 -5.45
N ALA A 524 -43.86 6.90 -6.66
CA ALA A 524 -43.89 8.31 -6.94
C ALA A 524 -44.77 8.54 -8.18
N LYS A 525 -45.44 9.70 -8.27
CA LYS A 525 -46.23 10.05 -9.45
C LYS A 525 -45.57 11.25 -10.12
N PRO A 526 -44.89 11.06 -11.27
CA PRO A 526 -44.39 12.18 -12.05
C PRO A 526 -45.55 13.06 -12.53
N ASP A 527 -45.33 14.37 -12.59
CA ASP A 527 -46.28 15.29 -13.21
C ASP A 527 -46.37 15.07 -14.71
N LYS A 528 -47.36 15.69 -15.36
CA LYS A 528 -47.57 15.54 -16.82
C LYS A 528 -46.32 16.01 -17.59
N GLY A 529 -45.68 15.08 -18.29
CA GLY A 529 -44.45 15.32 -19.05
C GLY A 529 -43.18 15.35 -18.20
N ASP A 530 -43.23 14.80 -16.98
CA ASP A 530 -42.07 14.51 -16.13
C ASP A 530 -41.86 12.99 -16.05
N ARG A 531 -40.65 12.54 -15.68
CA ARG A 531 -40.29 11.13 -15.56
C ARG A 531 -39.16 10.95 -14.57
N ILE A 532 -39.05 9.75 -14.01
CA ILE A 532 -37.91 9.39 -13.16
C ILE A 532 -36.68 9.17 -14.02
N LEU A 533 -35.59 9.84 -13.66
CA LEU A 533 -34.30 9.72 -14.34
C LEU A 533 -33.29 8.89 -13.56
N LEU A 534 -33.34 8.97 -12.22
CA LEU A 534 -32.31 8.39 -11.37
C LEU A 534 -32.93 7.69 -10.18
N VAL A 535 -32.34 6.55 -9.84
CA VAL A 535 -32.62 5.80 -8.63
C VAL A 535 -31.29 5.56 -7.95
N THR A 536 -31.17 5.95 -6.68
CA THR A 536 -29.99 5.69 -5.87
C THR A 536 -30.41 5.13 -4.52
N THR A 537 -29.52 4.37 -3.90
CA THR A 537 -29.77 3.64 -2.67
C THR A 537 -28.62 3.90 -1.70
N GLY A 538 -28.94 4.10 -0.43
CA GLY A 538 -27.94 4.33 0.61
C GLY A 538 -28.33 3.68 1.93
N PRO A 539 -27.36 3.41 2.82
CA PRO A 539 -27.65 2.93 4.17
C PRO A 539 -28.52 3.95 4.91
N GLU A 540 -29.34 3.48 5.85
CA GLU A 540 -30.21 4.33 6.69
C GLU A 540 -29.37 5.47 7.27
N SER A 541 -29.60 6.67 6.75
CA SER A 541 -29.02 7.88 7.28
C SER A 541 -29.98 8.41 8.33
N GLU A 542 -29.49 8.75 9.53
CA GLU A 542 -30.26 9.52 10.54
C GLU A 542 -30.51 10.96 10.00
N ILE A 543 -31.18 11.08 8.86
CA ILE A 543 -31.56 12.34 8.23
C ILE A 543 -33.08 12.34 8.19
N ASP A 544 -33.68 13.24 8.99
CA ASP A 544 -35.09 13.26 9.33
C ASP A 544 -36.05 13.17 8.12
N GLU A 545 -37.05 12.31 8.32
CA GLU A 545 -38.34 12.26 7.66
C GLU A 545 -39.09 13.57 7.91
N ASP A 546 -39.16 14.51 6.96
CA ASP A 546 -40.24 15.52 6.88
C ASP A 546 -40.12 16.35 5.58
N GLU A 547 -40.41 15.72 4.44
CA GLU A 547 -40.97 16.41 3.25
C GLU A 547 -41.67 15.43 2.28
N ALA A 548 -42.36 14.42 2.82
CA ALA A 548 -43.20 13.52 2.02
C ALA A 548 -44.68 13.77 2.34
N GLU A 549 -45.40 14.42 1.42
CA GLU A 549 -46.86 14.29 1.37
C GLU A 549 -47.20 12.80 1.30
N LYS A 550 -47.93 12.32 2.31
CA LYS A 550 -48.41 10.93 2.36
C LYS A 550 -49.21 10.62 1.08
N PRO A 551 -48.98 9.48 0.41
CA PRO A 551 -49.83 9.06 -0.70
C PRO A 551 -51.22 8.76 -0.14
N VAL A 552 -52.23 9.44 -0.69
CA VAL A 552 -53.64 9.17 -0.41
C VAL A 552 -53.97 7.79 -0.97
N LEU A 553 -54.20 6.83 -0.08
CA LEU A 553 -54.88 5.58 -0.40
C LEU A 553 -56.38 5.88 -0.41
N GLU A 554 -56.96 6.06 -1.59
CA GLU A 554 -58.41 5.96 -1.77
C GLU A 554 -58.82 4.49 -1.65
N ASP A 555 -59.42 4.13 -0.52
CA ASP A 555 -60.23 2.92 -0.40
C ASP A 555 -61.67 3.25 -0.76
N SER A 556 -62.18 2.54 -1.75
CA SER A 556 -63.57 2.57 -2.20
C SER A 556 -64.43 1.75 -1.25
N GLY A 557 -65.38 2.39 -0.57
CA GLY A 557 -66.43 1.69 0.19
C GLY A 557 -67.54 2.63 0.66
N GLU A 558 -68.72 2.49 0.08
CA GLU A 558 -69.97 3.15 0.45
C GLU A 558 -70.38 2.87 1.92
N ALA A 559 -70.97 3.87 2.61
CA ALA A 559 -72.41 3.92 2.94
C ALA A 559 -72.76 4.54 4.34
N VAL A 560 -73.68 5.52 4.25
CA VAL A 560 -74.79 5.94 5.16
C VAL A 560 -74.56 6.76 6.47
N ASN A 561 -75.28 7.91 6.51
CA ASN A 561 -75.97 8.63 7.61
C ASN A 561 -75.21 8.94 8.93
N ASP A 562 -75.35 10.08 9.61
CA ASP A 562 -76.44 11.06 9.68
C ASP A 562 -76.02 12.26 10.56
N ALA A 563 -76.81 13.33 10.45
CA ALA A 563 -77.18 14.32 11.47
C ALA A 563 -76.19 15.40 12.00
N GLN A 564 -76.60 16.66 11.71
CA GLN A 564 -76.72 17.85 12.59
C GLN A 564 -75.42 18.49 13.11
N GLY A 565 -75.24 19.82 13.12
CA GLY A 565 -76.12 20.96 12.92
C GLY A 565 -75.41 22.23 13.41
N ASP A 566 -76.03 23.38 13.13
CA ASP A 566 -75.69 24.77 13.50
C ASP A 566 -74.48 25.43 12.80
N ALA A 567 -74.61 26.41 11.89
CA ALA A 567 -75.46 27.60 11.74
C ALA A 567 -74.83 28.90 12.28
N LEU A 568 -74.92 29.92 11.40
CA LEU A 568 -74.81 31.37 11.60
C LEU A 568 -73.39 31.94 11.75
N GLY A 569 -72.97 32.96 11.00
CA GLY A 569 -73.64 33.83 10.04
C GLY A 569 -72.72 35.04 9.75
N SER A 570 -72.82 35.59 8.53
CA SER A 570 -72.79 37.03 8.14
C SER A 570 -71.87 38.00 8.92
N ASP A 571 -71.17 38.95 8.33
CA ASP A 571 -71.39 39.66 7.08
C ASP A 571 -70.19 40.58 6.79
N GLU A 572 -70.02 40.84 5.50
CA GLU A 572 -69.64 42.09 4.82
C GLU A 572 -68.70 43.15 5.42
N SER A 573 -67.88 43.63 4.48
CA SER A 573 -67.55 45.05 4.18
C SER A 573 -66.15 45.56 4.55
N GLU A 574 -65.32 45.69 3.51
CA GLU A 574 -64.36 46.79 3.36
C GLU A 574 -65.12 48.13 3.26
N PRO A 575 -64.47 49.28 3.53
CA PRO A 575 -63.76 49.94 2.43
C PRO A 575 -62.45 50.67 2.82
N SER A 576 -61.61 50.80 1.78
CA SER A 576 -60.63 51.84 1.45
C SER A 576 -60.47 53.06 2.38
N THR A 577 -59.22 53.53 2.56
CA THR A 577 -58.62 54.68 1.81
C THR A 577 -57.25 55.05 2.38
N ASP A 578 -56.35 55.49 1.48
CA ASP A 578 -55.37 56.57 1.65
C ASP A 578 -54.20 56.39 2.64
N ASP A 579 -52.99 56.87 2.40
CA ASP A 579 -52.27 57.39 1.24
C ASP A 579 -50.84 57.66 1.76
N ALA A 580 -49.90 57.88 0.85
CA ALA A 580 -48.75 58.78 1.01
C ALA A 580 -47.55 58.39 1.92
N ASP A 581 -46.45 58.12 1.21
CA ASP A 581 -45.27 58.99 1.15
C ASP A 581 -43.95 58.66 1.89
N HIS A 582 -42.92 58.91 1.08
CA HIS A 582 -41.51 59.24 1.33
C HIS A 582 -40.52 58.08 1.49
N ASP A 583 -39.73 57.80 0.44
CA ASP A 583 -38.56 58.55 -0.11
C ASP A 583 -37.28 58.22 0.68
N GLU A 584 -36.35 57.51 0.03
CA GLU A 584 -35.06 58.01 -0.50
C GLU A 584 -34.05 58.28 0.64
N GLU A 585 -32.84 57.71 0.66
CA GLU A 585 -31.80 57.56 -0.37
C GLU A 585 -30.94 56.30 -0.14
#